data_AF-A0A7W8INZ3-F1
#
_entry.id   AF-A0A7W8INZ3-F1
#
_cell.length_a   1.000
_cell.length_b   1.000
_cell.length_c   1.000
_cell.angle_alpha   90.00
_cell.angle_beta   90.00
_cell.angle_gamma   90.00
#
_symmetry.space_group_name_H-M   'P 1'
#
loop_
_entity.id
_entity.type
_entity.pdbx_description
1 polymer ?
#
loop_
_entity_poly.entity_id
_entity_poly.type
_entity_poly.pdbx_seq_one_letter_code
_entity_poly.pdbx_strand_id
1 'polypeptide(L)' 'MLLVWKADQPMTPEHLHCVLSTDWELSDEDILRYYAECWSIECFFRQAKDLYLLIEF' A
#
# COMPACT_ATOMS: atom_id res chain seq x y z
N MET A 1 -8.77 -1.00 -13.01
CA MET A 1 -9.20 -1.56 -11.71
C MET A 1 -8.43 -2.85 -11.51
N LEU A 2 -7.72 -2.99 -10.39
CA LEU A 2 -6.89 -4.16 -10.08
C LEU A 2 -7.36 -4.84 -8.81
N LEU A 3 -7.46 -6.16 -8.88
CA LEU A 3 -7.74 -7.00 -7.72
C LEU A 3 -6.42 -7.62 -7.26
N VAL A 4 -6.08 -7.37 -6.00
CA VAL A 4 -4.83 -7.80 -5.38
C VAL A 4 -5.11 -8.55 -4.10
N TRP A 5 -4.35 -9.60 -3.86
CA TRP A 5 -4.34 -10.37 -2.62
C TRP A 5 -2.89 -10.74 -2.31
N LYS A 6 -2.60 -11.10 -1.06
CA LYS A 6 -1.25 -11.52 -0.69
C LYS A 6 -1.00 -12.95 -1.17
N ALA A 7 0.22 -13.21 -1.65
CA ALA A 7 0.59 -14.53 -2.19
C ALA A 7 0.54 -15.66 -1.13
N ASP A 8 0.65 -15.31 0.16
CA ASP A 8 0.55 -16.24 1.29
C ASP A 8 -0.90 -16.44 1.78
N GLN A 9 -1.89 -15.80 1.16
CA GLN A 9 -3.30 -15.89 1.54
C GLN A 9 -4.14 -16.49 0.40
N PRO A 10 -5.21 -17.24 0.73
CA PRO A 10 -6.13 -17.75 -0.28
C PRO A 10 -6.88 -16.59 -0.94
N MET A 11 -7.12 -16.71 -2.25
CA MET A 11 -7.87 -15.71 -3.03
C MET A 11 -9.38 -15.79 -2.71
N THR A 12 -9.76 -15.29 -1.54
CA THR A 12 -11.16 -15.20 -1.08
C THR A 12 -11.60 -13.73 -0.98
N PRO A 13 -12.92 -13.44 -1.00
CA PRO A 13 -13.42 -12.06 -0.92
C PRO A 13 -12.89 -11.26 0.27
N GLU A 14 -12.61 -11.91 1.40
CA GLU A 14 -12.10 -11.25 2.61
C GLU A 14 -10.64 -10.78 2.49
N HIS A 15 -9.86 -11.40 1.58
CA HIS A 15 -8.44 -11.08 1.35
C HIS A 15 -8.21 -10.30 0.06
N LEU A 16 -9.26 -10.03 -0.71
CA LEU A 16 -9.20 -9.27 -1.94
C LEU A 16 -9.25 -7.77 -1.63
N HIS A 17 -8.24 -7.07 -2.13
CA HIS A 17 -8.15 -5.63 -2.14
C HIS A 17 -8.37 -5.12 -3.57
N CYS A 18 -9.04 -3.98 -3.71
CA CYS A 18 -9.27 -3.33 -5.00
C CYS A 18 -8.45 -2.05 -5.08
N VAL A 19 -7.61 -1.95 -6.10
CA VAL A 19 -6.86 -0.74 -6.45
C VAL A 19 -7.53 -0.06 -7.63
N LEU A 20 -7.95 1.17 -7.43
CA LEU A 20 -8.64 1.99 -8.42
C LEU A 20 -7.65 2.98 -9.03
N SER A 21 -7.68 3.07 -10.37
CA SER A 21 -6.97 4.09 -11.14
C SER A 21 -7.97 4.76 -12.07
N THR A 22 -7.86 6.08 -12.21
CA THR A 22 -8.57 6.86 -13.24
C THR A 22 -7.75 7.01 -14.51
N ASP A 23 -6.46 6.66 -14.46
CA ASP A 23 -5.54 6.74 -15.58
C ASP A 23 -5.63 5.45 -16.42
N TRP A 24 -5.86 5.62 -17.71
CA TRP A 24 -6.01 4.54 -18.69
C TRP A 24 -4.71 4.20 -19.44
N GLU A 25 -3.67 5.02 -19.30
CA GLU A 25 -2.37 4.80 -19.96
C GLU A 25 -1.40 4.00 -19.09
N LEU A 26 -1.64 3.96 -17.77
CA LEU A 26 -0.82 3.22 -16.83
C LEU A 26 -1.05 1.71 -16.93
N SER A 27 0.05 0.96 -16.94
CA SER A 27 0.00 -0.49 -16.78
C SER A 27 -0.33 -0.88 -15.33
N ASP A 28 -0.69 -2.14 -15.13
CA ASP A 28 -0.96 -2.69 -13.79
C ASP A 28 0.24 -2.53 -12.85
N GLU A 29 1.46 -2.71 -13.38
CA GLU A 29 2.71 -2.54 -12.63
C GLU A 29 2.94 -1.07 -12.25
N ASP A 30 2.65 -0.13 -13.15
CA ASP A 30 2.78 1.30 -12.87
C ASP A 30 1.80 1.75 -11.78
N ILE A 31 0.56 1.25 -11.83
CA ILE A 31 -0.46 1.52 -10.81
C ILE A 31 0.02 0.99 -9.45
N LEU A 32 0.49 -0.26 -9.39
CA LEU A 32 0.96 -0.86 -8.14
C LEU A 32 2.18 -0.13 -7.56
N ARG A 33 3.12 0.28 -8.42
CA ARG A 33 4.30 1.05 -8.03
C ARG A 33 3.92 2.41 -7.45
N TYR A 34 2.99 3.13 -8.08
CA TYR A 34 2.50 4.40 -7.58
C TYR A 34 1.88 4.27 -6.18
N TYR A 35 1.03 3.25 -5.98
CA TYR A 35 0.42 3.00 -4.67
C TYR A 35 1.44 2.55 -3.61
N ALA A 36 2.48 1.79 -3.99
CA ALA A 36 3.56 1.41 -3.09
C ALA A 36 4.38 2.63 -2.62
N GLU A 37 4.63 3.60 -3.51
CA GLU A 37 5.28 4.87 -3.15
C GLU A 37 4.43 5.68 -2.18
N CYS A 38 3.10 5.75 -2.36
CA CYS A 38 2.22 6.39 -1.38
C CYS A 38 2.31 5.75 0.01
N TRP A 39 2.44 4.41 0.08
CA TRP A 39 2.60 3.69 1.34
C TRP A 39 3.91 4.04 2.06
N SER A 40 4.97 4.37 1.30
CA SER A 40 6.27 4.76 1.89
C SER A 40 6.17 6.01 2.77
N ILE A 41 5.27 6.94 2.45
CA ILE A 41 5.00 8.15 3.23
C ILE A 41 4.35 7.79 4.57
N GLU A 42 3.38 6.87 4.57
CA GLU A 42 2.76 6.39 5.81
C GLU A 42 3.78 5.68 6.71
N CYS A 43 4.63 4.83 6.12
CA CYS A 43 5.73 4.17 6.83
C CYS A 43 6.69 5.18 7.45
N PHE A 44 7.03 6.27 6.74
CA PHE A 44 7.89 7.33 7.25
C PHE A 44 7.27 8.00 8.48
N PHE A 45 6.01 8.43 8.40
CA PHE A 45 5.34 9.11 9.52
C PHE A 45 5.13 8.20 10.72
N ARG A 46 4.84 6.91 10.48
CA ARG A 46 4.73 5.92 11.55
C ARG A 46 6.05 5.78 12.30
N GLN A 47 7.15 5.59 11.57
CA GLN A 47 8.49 5.49 12.16
C GLN A 47 8.91 6.78 12.89
N ALA A 48 8.64 7.95 12.31
CA ALA A 48 8.95 9.22 12.94
C ALA A 48 8.19 9.40 14.26
N LYS A 49 6.92 8.99 14.30
CA LYS A 49 6.11 9.01 15.52
C LYS A 49 6.62 8.03 16.57
N ASP A 50 6.96 6.82 16.16
CA ASP A 50 7.51 5.80 17.07
C ASP A 50 8.87 6.25 17.65
N LEU A 51 9.72 6.88 16.82
CA LEU A 51 10.98 7.48 17.26
C LEU A 51 10.73 8.62 18.25
N TYR A 52 9.79 9.52 17.96
CA TYR A 52 9.44 10.62 18.87
C TYR A 52 8.96 10.09 20.23
N LEU A 53 8.11 9.05 20.22
CA LEU A 53 7.64 8.40 21.44
C LEU A 53 8.79 7.71 22.21
N LEU A 54 9.82 7.20 21.54
CA LEU A 54 10.99 6.58 22.19
C LEU A 54 11.95 7.58 22.84
N ILE A 55 11.96 8.85 22.40
CA ILE A 55 12.89 9.88 22.91
C ILE A 55 12.31 10.62 24.13
N GLU A 56 10.99 10.57 24.33
CA GLU A 56 10.30 11.22 25.46
C GLU A 56 10.24 10.36 26.74
N PHE A 57 10.90 9.18 26.78
CA PHE A 57 11.01 8.30 27.96
C PHE A 57 12.45 8.01 28.38
#